data_AF-A0A950LGQ1-F1
#
_entry.id   AF-A0A950LGQ1-F1
#
_cell.length_a   1.000
_cell.length_b   1.000
_cell.length_c   1.000
_cell.angle_alpha   90.00
_cell.angle_beta   90.00
_cell.angle_gamma   90.00
#
_symmetry.space_group_name_H-M   'P 1'
#
loop_
_entity.id
_entity.type
_entity.pdbx_description
1 polymer ?
#
loop_
_entity_poly.entity_id
_entity_poly.type
_entity_poly.pdbx_seq_one_letter_code
_entity_poly.pdbx_strand_id
1 'polypeptide(L)'
;MTDEGRSLAVRRRERLAPDLRELLLKQADLSQEVPRKPLAWPSERAASGVSRLRFVVRAAVCLVAIVPFMVVGMGAQGLILRFWRNAAGALPRAFLWWVGKVLGLRITVRGNIARAAPVLVVSNHVSWLDIVVLGGLVPLSFVAKSDVAGWPIIGTLARLQRSIFVDRTRRTMTADIARSIGHRLVAGDTIVLFGEGTTGDGNRVLPFRPALLASVREAMSASGANGTPILVQPLSIVYSSLDGLPLGRADRPSVAWYGDMSLGSHLTRLLAIGPIDVTLRFGEPFEVSHGDRKALAKRLGEEVRSMAAEIANGRPHPAVVHSADN
;
A
#
# COMPACT_ATOMS: atom_id res chain seq x y z
N MET A 1 -28.31 -60.71 -11.51
CA MET A 1 -27.62 -59.70 -12.34
C MET A 1 -26.14 -59.76 -12.00
N THR A 2 -25.32 -59.89 -13.04
CA THR A 2 -23.98 -60.51 -13.06
C THR A 2 -22.89 -59.76 -12.29
N ASP A 3 -21.91 -60.53 -11.80
CA ASP A 3 -20.74 -60.14 -10.99
C ASP A 3 -19.66 -59.33 -11.76
N GLU A 4 -20.03 -58.68 -12.86
CA GLU A 4 -19.10 -57.95 -13.75
C GLU A 4 -19.07 -56.43 -13.53
N GLY A 5 -19.68 -55.93 -12.45
CA GLY A 5 -19.78 -54.48 -12.19
C GLY A 5 -18.77 -53.89 -11.19
N ARG A 6 -17.85 -54.66 -10.61
CA ARG A 6 -16.85 -54.09 -9.68
C ARG A 6 -15.71 -53.42 -10.44
N SER A 7 -15.68 -52.07 -10.37
CA SER A 7 -14.62 -51.19 -10.86
C SER A 7 -13.22 -51.77 -10.63
N LEU A 8 -12.39 -51.77 -11.68
CA LEU A 8 -10.98 -52.18 -11.69
C LEU A 8 -10.15 -51.58 -10.52
N ALA A 9 -10.56 -50.41 -10.01
CA ALA A 9 -9.92 -49.77 -8.85
C ALA A 9 -10.09 -50.56 -7.54
N VAL A 10 -11.25 -51.22 -7.35
CA VAL A 10 -11.53 -52.03 -6.15
C VAL A 10 -10.71 -53.32 -6.18
N ARG A 11 -10.65 -54.00 -7.34
CA ARG A 11 -9.85 -55.22 -7.51
C ARG A 11 -8.33 -54.98 -7.40
N ARG A 12 -7.85 -53.76 -7.70
CA ARG A 12 -6.43 -53.40 -7.51
C ARG A 12 -6.06 -53.22 -6.05
N ARG A 13 -7.00 -52.78 -5.22
CA ARG A 13 -6.79 -52.53 -3.78
C ARG A 13 -6.72 -53.83 -2.96
N GLU A 14 -7.36 -54.89 -3.44
CA GLU A 14 -7.35 -56.23 -2.80
C GLU A 14 -6.10 -57.07 -3.13
N ARG A 15 -5.33 -56.70 -4.15
CA ARG A 15 -4.07 -57.38 -4.57
C ARG A 15 -2.80 -56.65 -4.12
N LEU A 16 -2.90 -55.79 -3.12
CA LEU A 16 -1.71 -55.15 -2.56
C LEU A 16 -1.07 -56.11 -1.57
N ALA A 17 0.25 -56.32 -1.69
CA ALA A 17 1.02 -57.09 -0.71
C ALA A 17 0.71 -56.57 0.70
N PRO A 18 0.64 -57.46 1.72
CA PRO A 18 0.27 -57.08 3.08
C PRO A 18 1.05 -55.86 3.59
N ASP A 19 2.32 -55.76 3.23
CA ASP A 19 3.26 -54.69 3.56
C ASP A 19 2.84 -53.33 2.98
N LEU A 20 2.31 -53.32 1.75
CA LEU A 20 1.82 -52.09 1.10
C LEU A 20 0.47 -51.67 1.66
N ARG A 21 -0.35 -52.64 2.08
CA ARG A 21 -1.63 -52.38 2.77
C ARG A 21 -1.36 -51.77 4.14
N GLU A 22 -0.35 -52.26 4.86
CA GLU A 22 0.10 -51.73 6.14
C GLU A 22 0.71 -50.33 5.98
N LEU A 23 1.51 -50.09 4.93
CA LEU A 23 2.03 -48.76 4.59
C LEU A 23 0.92 -47.77 4.24
N LEU A 24 -0.09 -48.17 3.46
CA LEU A 24 -1.25 -47.33 3.14
C LEU A 24 -2.13 -47.06 4.37
N LEU A 25 -2.27 -48.01 5.28
CA LEU A 25 -2.94 -47.81 6.55
C LEU A 25 -2.16 -46.87 7.46
N LYS A 26 -0.83 -47.00 7.55
CA LYS A 26 0.05 -46.03 8.23
C LYS A 26 0.00 -44.65 7.59
N GLN A 27 -0.10 -44.56 6.26
CA GLN A 27 -0.25 -43.29 5.54
C GLN A 27 -1.64 -42.65 5.76
N ALA A 28 -2.68 -43.48 5.88
CA ALA A 28 -4.03 -43.04 6.25
C ALA A 28 -4.10 -42.64 7.74
N ASP A 29 -3.32 -43.27 8.61
CA ASP A 29 -3.21 -42.89 10.02
C ASP A 29 -2.41 -41.58 10.19
N LEU A 30 -1.42 -41.33 9.32
CA LEU A 30 -0.77 -40.01 9.18
C LEU A 30 -1.69 -38.93 8.58
N SER A 31 -2.83 -39.33 8.01
CA SER A 31 -3.90 -38.42 7.58
C SER A 31 -4.94 -38.16 8.65
N GLN A 32 -4.79 -38.77 9.85
CA GLN A 32 -5.48 -38.24 11.02
C GLN A 32 -5.02 -36.80 11.20
N GLU A 33 -5.97 -35.90 10.99
CA GLU A 33 -5.81 -34.48 11.17
C GLU A 33 -5.11 -34.27 12.51
N VAL A 34 -3.80 -33.95 12.48
CA VAL A 34 -3.16 -33.31 13.63
C VAL A 34 -4.13 -32.20 13.98
N PRO A 35 -4.75 -32.19 15.17
CA PRO A 35 -5.67 -31.14 15.54
C PRO A 35 -4.84 -29.86 15.55
N ARG A 36 -4.82 -29.18 14.40
CA ARG A 36 -4.23 -27.88 14.26
C ARG A 36 -5.18 -27.03 15.06
N LYS A 37 -4.85 -26.83 16.34
CA LYS A 37 -5.40 -25.72 17.09
C LYS A 37 -5.34 -24.54 16.12
N PRO A 38 -6.48 -24.00 15.65
CA PRO A 38 -6.44 -22.97 14.63
C PRO A 38 -5.47 -21.92 15.13
N LEU A 39 -4.46 -21.61 14.32
CA LEU A 39 -3.47 -20.61 14.68
C LEU A 39 -4.28 -19.35 14.97
N ALA A 40 -4.37 -18.95 16.24
CA ALA A 40 -5.26 -17.87 16.64
C ALA A 40 -4.92 -16.64 15.79
N TRP A 41 -5.87 -16.26 14.93
CA TRP A 41 -5.66 -15.19 13.97
C TRP A 41 -5.31 -13.90 14.74
N PRO A 42 -4.58 -12.93 14.16
CA PRO A 42 -4.40 -11.63 14.82
C PRO A 42 -5.70 -10.99 15.31
N SER A 43 -6.84 -11.23 14.63
CA SER A 43 -8.18 -10.78 15.08
C SER A 43 -8.71 -11.55 16.29
N GLU A 44 -8.35 -12.82 16.46
CA GLU A 44 -8.68 -13.61 17.65
C GLU A 44 -7.75 -13.27 18.82
N ARG A 45 -6.49 -12.92 18.54
CA ARG A 45 -5.57 -12.32 19.53
C ARG A 45 -6.06 -10.95 20.00
N ALA A 46 -6.75 -10.19 19.13
CA ALA A 46 -7.40 -8.92 19.45
C ALA A 46 -8.63 -9.05 20.37
N ALA A 47 -9.06 -10.28 20.72
CA ALA A 47 -10.09 -10.53 21.71
C ALA A 47 -9.53 -10.85 23.12
N SER A 48 -8.21 -10.95 23.26
CA SER A 48 -7.55 -11.25 24.54
C SER A 48 -7.50 -10.03 25.48
N GLY A 49 -7.46 -10.23 26.81
CA GLY A 49 -7.33 -9.13 27.78
C GLY A 49 -6.10 -8.24 27.54
N VAL A 50 -5.00 -8.82 27.05
CA VAL A 50 -3.76 -8.12 26.68
C VAL A 50 -3.99 -7.13 25.54
N SER A 51 -4.79 -7.50 24.53
CA SER A 51 -5.10 -6.61 23.41
C SER A 51 -5.97 -5.41 23.82
N ARG A 52 -6.88 -5.59 24.79
CA ARG A 52 -7.69 -4.49 25.35
C ARG A 52 -6.83 -3.52 26.15
N LEU A 53 -5.94 -4.02 27.02
CA LEU A 53 -5.02 -3.17 27.77
C LEU A 53 -4.10 -2.40 26.81
N ARG A 54 -3.53 -3.08 25.82
CA ARG A 54 -2.69 -2.45 24.79
C ARG A 54 -3.45 -1.36 24.05
N PHE A 55 -4.68 -1.65 23.62
CA PHE A 55 -5.54 -0.66 22.98
C PHE A 55 -5.74 0.58 23.88
N VAL A 56 -6.13 0.41 25.15
CA VAL A 56 -6.40 1.53 26.06
C VAL A 56 -5.13 2.37 26.26
N VAL A 57 -4.00 1.74 26.55
CA VAL A 57 -2.72 2.44 26.74
C VAL A 57 -2.32 3.18 25.46
N ARG A 58 -2.36 2.51 24.29
CA ARG A 58 -1.97 3.13 23.02
C ARG A 58 -2.94 4.24 22.60
N ALA A 59 -4.24 4.08 22.86
CA ALA A 59 -5.23 5.11 22.59
C ALA A 59 -5.00 6.35 23.48
N ALA A 60 -4.70 6.16 24.77
CA ALA A 60 -4.35 7.25 25.67
C ALA A 60 -3.06 7.96 25.23
N VAL A 61 -2.03 7.20 24.87
CA VAL A 61 -0.78 7.76 24.32
C VAL A 61 -1.04 8.53 23.03
N CYS A 62 -1.84 7.99 22.11
CA CYS A 62 -2.21 8.68 20.87
C CYS A 62 -2.96 9.99 21.18
N LEU A 63 -3.91 9.96 22.10
CA LEU A 63 -4.68 11.15 22.48
C LEU A 63 -3.76 12.24 23.03
N VAL A 64 -2.90 11.88 24.01
CA VAL A 64 -1.98 12.82 24.66
C VAL A 64 -0.87 13.31 23.71
N ALA A 65 -0.41 12.48 22.77
CA ALA A 65 0.66 12.86 21.86
C ALA A 65 0.18 13.60 20.61
N ILE A 66 -1.03 13.32 20.10
CA ILE A 66 -1.52 13.86 18.84
C ILE A 66 -2.36 15.12 19.06
N VAL A 67 -3.26 15.15 20.06
CA VAL A 67 -4.20 16.26 20.25
C VAL A 67 -3.48 17.58 20.57
N PRO A 68 -2.51 17.64 21.51
CA PRO A 68 -1.81 18.89 21.80
C PRO A 68 -0.99 19.37 20.59
N PHE A 69 -0.31 18.45 19.89
CA PHE A 69 0.41 18.78 18.67
C PHE A 69 -0.54 19.37 17.63
N MET A 70 -1.74 18.82 17.49
CA MET A 70 -2.72 19.31 16.54
C MET A 70 -3.22 20.71 16.91
N VAL A 71 -3.57 20.96 18.17
CA VAL A 71 -4.05 22.28 18.62
C VAL A 71 -2.96 23.35 18.46
N VAL A 72 -1.77 23.10 18.99
CA VAL A 72 -0.63 24.03 18.88
C VAL A 72 -0.18 24.16 17.43
N GLY A 73 -0.12 23.05 16.70
CA GLY A 73 0.28 22.98 15.31
C GLY A 73 -0.68 23.73 14.39
N MET A 74 -1.99 23.71 14.64
CA MET A 74 -2.95 24.52 13.86
C MET A 74 -2.72 26.02 14.07
N GLY A 75 -2.45 26.46 15.30
CA GLY A 75 -2.10 27.86 15.59
C GLY A 75 -0.79 28.26 14.90
N ALA A 76 0.26 27.45 15.04
CA ALA A 76 1.55 27.67 14.38
C ALA A 76 1.43 27.66 12.84
N GLN A 77 0.62 26.75 12.28
CA GLN A 77 0.35 26.69 10.85
C GLN A 77 -0.30 27.97 10.34
N GLY A 78 -1.24 28.54 11.09
CA GLY A 78 -1.85 29.83 10.76
C GLY A 78 -0.80 30.95 10.63
N LEU A 79 0.16 30.99 11.56
CA LEU A 79 1.28 31.92 11.52
C LEU A 79 2.25 31.63 10.36
N ILE A 80 2.57 30.36 10.09
CA ILE A 80 3.41 29.96 8.94
C ILE A 80 2.75 30.39 7.62
N LEU A 81 1.45 30.18 7.47
CA LEU A 81 0.72 30.63 6.28
C LEU A 81 0.68 32.16 6.15
N ARG A 82 0.76 32.89 7.28
CA ARG A 82 0.75 34.35 7.32
C ARG A 82 2.09 34.99 6.98
N PHE A 83 3.20 34.39 7.43
CA PHE A 83 4.55 34.98 7.37
C PHE A 83 5.56 34.17 6.54
N TRP A 84 5.42 32.85 6.44
CA TRP A 84 6.39 31.94 5.81
C TRP A 84 5.71 30.93 4.87
N ARG A 85 5.01 31.43 3.85
CA ARG A 85 4.21 30.60 2.92
C ARG A 85 5.01 29.45 2.28
N ASN A 86 6.29 29.67 2.00
CA ASN A 86 7.18 28.65 1.42
C ASN A 86 7.48 27.49 2.37
N ALA A 87 7.32 27.68 3.69
CA ALA A 87 7.50 26.65 4.71
C ALA A 87 6.20 25.91 5.09
N ALA A 88 5.06 26.25 4.46
CA ALA A 88 3.75 25.72 4.84
C ALA A 88 3.63 24.19 4.81
N GLY A 89 4.45 23.51 4.01
CA GLY A 89 4.49 22.04 3.94
C GLY A 89 5.35 21.35 5.01
N ALA A 90 6.15 22.10 5.78
CA ALA A 90 7.06 21.51 6.77
C ALA A 90 6.33 20.93 7.99
N LEU A 91 5.38 21.69 8.55
CA LEU A 91 4.65 21.27 9.74
C LEU A 91 3.68 20.10 9.48
N PRO A 92 2.89 20.05 8.38
CA PRO A 92 2.11 18.86 8.04
C PRO A 92 2.97 17.60 7.86
N ARG A 93 4.18 17.73 7.32
CA ARG A 93 5.13 16.63 7.19
C ARG A 93 5.62 16.15 8.55
N ALA A 94 6.03 17.08 9.42
CA ALA A 94 6.43 16.77 10.78
C ALA A 94 5.28 16.11 11.57
N PHE A 95 4.04 16.58 11.37
CA PHE A 95 2.86 15.98 11.95
C PHE A 95 2.64 14.54 11.51
N LEU A 96 2.67 14.24 10.20
CA LEU A 96 2.50 12.87 9.72
C LEU A 96 3.63 11.95 10.17
N TRP A 97 4.87 12.45 10.19
CA TRP A 97 6.01 11.71 10.74
C TRP A 97 5.77 11.38 12.23
N TRP A 98 5.33 12.36 13.02
CA TRP A 98 5.02 12.18 14.44
C TRP A 98 3.88 11.18 14.65
N VAL A 99 2.78 11.31 13.89
CA VAL A 99 1.67 10.35 13.90
C VAL A 99 2.17 8.94 13.60
N GLY A 100 3.04 8.78 12.58
CA GLY A 100 3.64 7.48 12.27
C GLY A 100 4.43 6.90 13.45
N LYS A 101 5.23 7.72 14.16
CA LYS A 101 5.98 7.30 15.35
C LYS A 101 5.06 6.87 16.49
N VAL A 102 4.03 7.65 16.78
CA VAL A 102 3.05 7.37 17.85
C VAL A 102 2.22 6.11 17.52
N LEU A 103 1.90 5.90 16.25
CA LEU A 103 1.27 4.67 15.76
C LEU A 103 2.23 3.46 15.70
N GLY A 104 3.50 3.61 16.08
CA GLY A 104 4.47 2.52 16.12
C GLY A 104 4.91 2.04 14.75
N LEU A 105 4.89 2.91 13.73
CA LEU A 105 5.39 2.59 12.39
C LEU A 105 6.93 2.66 12.37
N ARG A 106 7.57 1.58 11.95
CA ARG A 106 9.01 1.51 11.70
C ARG A 106 9.23 1.42 10.20
N ILE A 107 9.79 2.50 9.64
CA ILE A 107 9.88 2.71 8.20
C ILE A 107 11.29 2.35 7.74
N THR A 108 11.38 1.42 6.79
CA THR A 108 12.61 1.11 6.05
C THR A 108 12.46 1.63 4.62
N VAL A 109 13.45 2.38 4.13
CA VAL A 109 13.45 2.91 2.76
C VAL A 109 14.59 2.25 1.98
N ARG A 110 14.27 1.72 0.80
CA ARG A 110 15.21 1.16 -0.17
C ARG A 110 15.14 1.95 -1.47
N GLY A 111 16.30 2.27 -2.03
CA GLY A 111 16.39 3.17 -3.19
C GLY A 111 16.21 4.64 -2.81
N ASN A 112 16.23 5.52 -3.81
CA ASN A 112 16.14 6.96 -3.62
C ASN A 112 15.00 7.53 -4.46
N ILE A 113 14.30 8.53 -3.92
CA ILE A 113 13.36 9.32 -4.73
C ILE A 113 14.15 10.20 -5.70
N ALA A 114 13.74 10.21 -6.96
CA ALA A 114 14.31 11.12 -7.94
C ALA A 114 14.01 12.58 -7.56
N ARG A 115 15.01 13.46 -7.73
CA ARG A 115 14.92 14.89 -7.40
C ARG A 115 15.33 15.82 -8.54
N ALA A 116 15.86 15.27 -9.63
CA ALA A 116 16.43 16.04 -10.73
C ALA A 116 15.37 16.68 -11.65
N ALA A 117 14.12 16.24 -11.56
CA ALA A 117 13.02 16.68 -12.40
C ALA A 117 11.68 16.50 -11.67
N PRO A 118 10.56 17.01 -12.20
CA PRO A 118 9.23 16.61 -11.73
C PRO A 118 9.04 15.11 -11.84
N VAL A 119 8.59 14.48 -10.74
CA VAL A 119 8.46 13.03 -10.64
C VAL A 119 7.03 12.65 -10.33
N LEU A 120 6.45 11.79 -11.16
CA LEU A 120 5.26 11.04 -10.83
C LEU A 120 5.67 9.69 -10.22
N VAL A 121 5.53 9.59 -8.90
CA VAL A 121 5.73 8.34 -8.18
C VAL A 121 4.46 7.49 -8.31
N VAL A 122 4.56 6.29 -8.89
CA VAL A 122 3.41 5.38 -9.06
C VAL A 122 3.56 4.20 -8.12
N SER A 123 2.58 4.00 -7.25
CA SER A 123 2.65 3.04 -6.16
C SER A 123 1.48 2.07 -6.11
N ASN A 124 1.70 0.90 -5.50
CA ASN A 124 0.63 0.09 -4.93
C ASN A 124 0.01 0.80 -3.71
N HIS A 125 -1.20 0.42 -3.31
CA HIS A 125 -1.92 1.02 -2.19
C HIS A 125 -2.53 -0.06 -1.31
N VAL A 126 -2.18 -0.05 -0.03
CA VAL A 126 -2.55 -1.10 0.93
C VAL A 126 -3.37 -0.53 2.07
N SER A 127 -3.02 0.66 2.56
CA SER A 127 -3.66 1.23 3.75
C SER A 127 -3.64 2.75 3.73
N TRP A 128 -4.50 3.37 4.55
CA TRP A 128 -4.41 4.82 4.81
C TRP A 128 -3.08 5.18 5.49
N LEU A 129 -2.42 4.20 6.14
CA LEU A 129 -1.08 4.33 6.69
C LEU A 129 -0.03 4.68 5.62
N ASP A 130 -0.26 4.33 4.34
CA ASP A 130 0.64 4.66 3.24
C ASP A 130 0.85 6.18 3.13
N ILE A 131 -0.21 6.97 3.37
CA ILE A 131 -0.17 8.43 3.35
C ILE A 131 0.63 8.96 4.54
N VAL A 132 0.45 8.38 5.73
CA VAL A 132 1.20 8.76 6.94
C VAL A 132 2.69 8.53 6.74
N VAL A 133 3.04 7.35 6.22
CA VAL A 133 4.42 6.93 5.98
C VAL A 133 5.08 7.81 4.92
N LEU A 134 4.43 8.00 3.77
CA LEU A 134 5.00 8.77 2.67
C LEU A 134 5.02 10.27 2.95
N GLY A 135 3.91 10.82 3.44
CA GLY A 135 3.77 12.24 3.70
C GLY A 135 4.57 12.71 4.91
N GLY A 136 5.03 11.80 5.78
CA GLY A 136 6.02 12.08 6.82
C GLY A 136 7.48 12.02 6.34
N LEU A 137 7.76 11.35 5.22
CA LEU A 137 9.13 11.08 4.76
C LEU A 137 9.67 12.18 3.83
N VAL A 138 8.89 12.57 2.83
CA VAL A 138 9.31 13.54 1.80
C VAL A 138 8.19 14.54 1.51
N PRO A 139 8.50 15.75 0.99
CA PRO A 139 7.47 16.68 0.54
C PRO A 139 6.85 16.18 -0.76
N LEU A 140 5.71 15.50 -0.66
CA LEU A 140 4.96 14.96 -1.80
C LEU A 140 3.48 15.38 -1.73
N SER A 141 2.84 15.36 -2.90
CA SER A 141 1.40 15.60 -3.04
C SER A 141 0.68 14.28 -3.37
N PHE A 142 -0.53 14.09 -2.86
CA PHE A 142 -1.34 12.89 -3.10
C PHE A 142 -2.55 13.17 -3.97
N VAL A 143 -3.10 12.12 -4.58
CA VAL A 143 -4.43 12.15 -5.21
C VAL A 143 -5.47 11.60 -4.22
N ALA A 144 -6.30 12.47 -3.67
CA ALA A 144 -7.28 12.15 -2.61
C ALA A 144 -8.73 12.19 -3.14
N LYS A 145 -9.65 11.47 -2.47
CA LYS A 145 -11.08 11.55 -2.78
C LYS A 145 -11.64 12.91 -2.35
N SER A 146 -12.54 13.50 -3.16
CA SER A 146 -13.22 14.78 -2.88
C SER A 146 -13.90 14.81 -1.50
N ASP A 147 -14.50 13.70 -1.08
CA ASP A 147 -15.21 13.62 0.21
C ASP A 147 -14.28 13.88 1.41
N VAL A 148 -13.00 13.52 1.28
CA VAL A 148 -11.99 13.75 2.31
C VAL A 148 -11.70 15.25 2.49
N ALA A 149 -11.93 16.07 1.47
CA ALA A 149 -11.77 17.53 1.58
C ALA A 149 -12.69 18.13 2.64
N GLY A 150 -13.89 17.57 2.84
CA GLY A 150 -14.84 18.05 3.83
C GLY A 150 -14.44 17.75 5.27
N TRP A 151 -13.44 16.88 5.50
CA TRP A 151 -13.06 16.47 6.84
C TRP A 151 -12.19 17.55 7.51
N PRO A 152 -12.52 18.03 8.72
CA PRO A 152 -11.84 19.17 9.33
C PRO A 152 -10.32 18.99 9.46
N ILE A 153 -9.88 17.80 9.87
CA ILE A 153 -8.47 17.50 10.14
C ILE A 153 -7.79 17.00 8.86
N ILE A 154 -8.32 15.90 8.31
CA ILE A 154 -7.70 15.21 7.17
C ILE A 154 -7.76 16.08 5.92
N GLY A 155 -8.88 16.76 5.68
CA GLY A 155 -9.02 17.69 4.55
C GLY A 155 -8.07 18.88 4.66
N THR A 156 -7.87 19.42 5.85
CA THR A 156 -6.89 20.51 6.07
C THR A 156 -5.47 20.03 5.81
N LEU A 157 -5.06 18.90 6.37
CA LEU A 157 -3.73 18.32 6.12
C LEU A 157 -3.51 18.03 4.63
N ALA A 158 -4.50 17.44 3.96
CA ALA A 158 -4.44 17.19 2.53
C ALA A 158 -4.28 18.48 1.71
N ARG A 159 -4.97 19.57 2.04
CA ARG A 159 -4.77 20.88 1.38
C ARG A 159 -3.38 21.44 1.62
N LEU A 160 -2.88 21.36 2.85
CA LEU A 160 -1.55 21.85 3.22
C LEU A 160 -0.43 21.05 2.54
N GLN A 161 -0.66 19.76 2.29
CA GLN A 161 0.20 18.90 1.47
C GLN A 161 -0.06 19.02 -0.03
N ARG A 162 -0.86 19.99 -0.47
CA ARG A 162 -1.12 20.23 -1.89
C ARG A 162 -1.73 18.98 -2.58
N SER A 163 -2.53 18.21 -1.87
CA SER A 163 -3.24 17.07 -2.47
C SER A 163 -4.24 17.52 -3.54
N ILE A 164 -4.36 16.71 -4.59
CA ILE A 164 -5.32 16.87 -5.68
C ILE A 164 -6.58 16.10 -5.29
N PHE A 165 -7.70 16.80 -5.15
CA PHE A 165 -8.98 16.19 -4.79
C PHE A 165 -9.74 15.72 -6.03
N VAL A 166 -10.32 14.53 -5.93
CA VAL A 166 -10.93 13.82 -7.04
C VAL A 166 -12.30 13.27 -6.67
N ASP A 167 -13.32 13.63 -7.43
CA ASP A 167 -14.63 12.98 -7.40
C ASP A 167 -14.64 11.76 -8.33
N ARG A 168 -14.66 10.56 -7.75
CA ARG A 168 -14.63 9.29 -8.50
C ARG A 168 -16.01 8.79 -8.95
N THR A 169 -17.10 9.45 -8.52
CA THR A 169 -18.47 9.07 -8.90
C THR A 169 -18.79 9.46 -10.33
N ARG A 170 -18.10 10.49 -10.85
CA ARG A 170 -18.24 10.97 -12.22
C ARG A 170 -17.16 10.35 -13.10
N ARG A 171 -17.50 9.30 -13.85
CA ARG A 171 -16.60 8.63 -14.81
C ARG A 171 -15.95 9.61 -15.81
N THR A 172 -16.61 10.72 -16.12
CA THR A 172 -16.14 11.80 -16.99
C THR A 172 -14.96 12.60 -16.43
N MET A 173 -14.70 12.56 -15.12
CA MET A 173 -13.64 13.38 -14.49
C MET A 173 -12.24 12.79 -14.60
N THR A 174 -12.06 11.60 -15.18
CA THR A 174 -10.71 10.99 -15.26
C THR A 174 -9.72 11.82 -16.08
N ALA A 175 -10.21 12.52 -17.11
CA ALA A 175 -9.41 13.45 -17.90
C ALA A 175 -9.04 14.71 -17.10
N ASP A 176 -9.95 15.24 -16.28
CA ASP A 176 -9.70 16.42 -15.45
C ASP A 176 -8.68 16.14 -14.34
N ILE A 177 -8.74 14.93 -13.76
CA ILE A 177 -7.71 14.45 -12.82
C ILE A 177 -6.35 14.41 -13.52
N ALA A 178 -6.31 13.81 -14.71
CA ALA A 178 -5.09 13.69 -15.49
C ALA A 178 -4.48 15.07 -15.79
N ARG A 179 -5.30 16.01 -16.23
CA ARG A 179 -4.89 17.40 -16.50
C ARG A 179 -4.40 18.10 -15.23
N SER A 180 -5.10 17.94 -14.12
CA SER A 180 -4.72 18.52 -12.82
C SER A 180 -3.36 18.00 -12.32
N ILE A 181 -3.14 16.68 -12.43
CA ILE A 181 -1.83 16.07 -12.11
C ILE A 181 -0.78 16.61 -13.07
N GLY A 182 -1.08 16.71 -14.37
CA GLY A 182 -0.13 17.20 -15.36
C GLY A 182 0.35 18.63 -15.12
N HIS A 183 -0.56 19.56 -14.86
CA HIS A 183 -0.20 20.94 -14.50
C HIS A 183 0.65 21.02 -13.23
N ARG A 184 0.40 20.14 -12.26
CA ARG A 184 1.12 20.10 -10.98
C ARG A 184 2.53 19.56 -11.13
N LEU A 185 2.72 18.55 -11.98
CA LEU A 185 4.04 18.07 -12.38
C LEU A 185 4.83 19.18 -13.09
N VAL A 186 4.21 19.87 -14.05
CA VAL A 186 4.87 21.01 -14.75
C VAL A 186 5.26 22.13 -13.77
N ALA A 187 4.47 22.34 -12.72
CA ALA A 187 4.77 23.30 -11.66
C ALA A 187 5.87 22.85 -10.67
N GLY A 188 6.48 21.67 -10.88
CA GLY A 188 7.58 21.13 -10.07
C GLY A 188 7.15 20.31 -8.85
N ASP A 189 5.85 20.02 -8.68
CA ASP A 189 5.39 19.18 -7.57
C ASP A 189 5.76 17.71 -7.83
N THR A 190 6.24 17.00 -6.81
CA THR A 190 6.36 15.53 -6.82
C THR A 190 5.04 14.92 -6.37
N ILE A 191 4.45 14.06 -7.20
CA ILE A 191 3.10 13.52 -6.97
C ILE A 191 3.15 12.01 -6.79
N VAL A 192 2.49 11.52 -5.75
CA VAL A 192 2.22 10.09 -5.58
C VAL A 192 0.85 9.76 -6.16
N LEU A 193 0.83 8.82 -7.10
CA LEU A 193 -0.35 8.22 -7.68
C LEU A 193 -0.44 6.74 -7.31
N PHE A 194 -1.51 6.37 -6.62
CA PHE A 194 -1.82 4.98 -6.35
C PHE A 194 -2.44 4.32 -7.60
N GLY A 195 -1.62 3.57 -8.33
CA GLY A 195 -1.94 3.05 -9.67
C GLY A 195 -3.15 2.11 -9.70
N GLU A 196 -3.43 1.43 -8.59
CA GLU A 196 -4.57 0.51 -8.42
C GLU A 196 -5.93 1.24 -8.43
N GLY A 197 -5.95 2.52 -8.06
CA GLY A 197 -7.17 3.31 -7.91
C GLY A 197 -8.04 2.89 -6.72
N THR A 198 -7.56 1.99 -5.87
CA THR A 198 -8.17 1.52 -4.62
C THR A 198 -7.06 0.93 -3.75
N THR A 199 -7.37 0.62 -2.49
CA THR A 199 -6.50 -0.17 -1.62
C THR A 199 -6.74 -1.68 -1.80
N GLY A 200 -5.67 -2.46 -1.71
CA GLY A 200 -5.69 -3.93 -1.68
C GLY A 200 -5.52 -4.51 -0.27
N ASP A 201 -5.61 -5.84 -0.16
CA ASP A 201 -5.48 -6.60 1.10
C ASP A 201 -4.02 -6.76 1.58
N GLY A 202 -3.06 -6.18 0.85
CA GLY A 202 -1.63 -6.28 1.10
C GLY A 202 -0.99 -7.59 0.64
N ASN A 203 -1.76 -8.56 0.13
CA ASN A 203 -1.20 -9.83 -0.35
C ASN A 203 -0.68 -9.78 -1.78
N ARG A 204 -1.29 -8.93 -2.61
CA ARG A 204 -0.93 -8.77 -4.02
C ARG A 204 -1.08 -7.31 -4.43
N VAL A 205 -0.27 -6.92 -5.41
CA VAL A 205 -0.43 -5.65 -6.12
C VAL A 205 -1.54 -5.81 -7.15
N LEU A 206 -2.62 -5.04 -7.03
CA LEU A 206 -3.72 -5.07 -8.01
C LEU A 206 -3.28 -4.50 -9.36
N PRO A 207 -4.01 -4.81 -10.46
CA PRO A 207 -3.72 -4.22 -11.76
C PRO A 207 -3.78 -2.68 -11.71
N PHE A 208 -2.77 -2.03 -12.28
CA PHE A 208 -2.75 -0.58 -12.40
C PHE A 208 -3.72 -0.13 -13.49
N ARG A 209 -4.47 0.93 -13.22
CA ARG A 209 -5.49 1.46 -14.13
C ARG A 209 -4.85 2.42 -15.14
N PRO A 210 -4.83 2.09 -16.45
CA PRO A 210 -4.23 2.94 -17.47
C PRO A 210 -4.82 4.35 -17.53
N ALA A 211 -6.08 4.50 -17.13
CA ALA A 211 -6.77 5.79 -17.14
C ALA A 211 -6.16 6.81 -16.15
N LEU A 212 -5.61 6.35 -15.02
CA LEU A 212 -4.96 7.23 -14.04
C LEU A 212 -3.60 7.76 -14.52
N LEU A 213 -2.94 6.98 -15.40
CA LEU A 213 -1.65 7.33 -15.99
C LEU A 213 -1.77 8.23 -17.23
N ALA A 214 -3.00 8.60 -17.63
CA ALA A 214 -3.20 9.62 -18.65
C ALA A 214 -2.58 10.97 -18.25
N SER A 215 -2.41 11.21 -16.95
CA SER A 215 -1.74 12.38 -16.38
C SER A 215 -0.33 12.61 -16.94
N VAL A 216 0.43 11.55 -17.18
CA VAL A 216 1.79 11.64 -17.73
C VAL A 216 1.77 12.28 -19.12
N ARG A 217 0.81 11.88 -19.96
CA ARG A 217 0.66 12.46 -21.31
C ARG A 217 0.28 13.94 -21.26
N GLU A 218 -0.69 14.30 -20.41
CA GLU A 218 -1.09 15.70 -20.23
C GLU A 218 0.09 16.56 -19.77
N ALA A 219 0.89 16.04 -18.85
CA ALA A 219 2.06 16.72 -18.32
C ALA A 219 3.15 16.94 -19.40
N MET A 220 3.38 15.94 -20.26
CA MET A 220 4.29 16.06 -21.40
C MET A 220 3.79 17.08 -22.42
N SER A 221 2.50 17.00 -22.79
CA SER A 221 1.88 17.96 -23.72
C SER A 221 1.98 19.40 -23.20
N ALA A 222 1.78 19.59 -21.90
CA ALA A 222 1.85 20.91 -21.26
C ALA A 222 3.28 21.45 -21.10
N SER A 223 4.30 20.58 -21.06
CA SER A 223 5.71 20.99 -20.91
C SER A 223 6.32 21.47 -22.25
N GLY A 224 5.72 21.10 -23.39
CA GLY A 224 6.21 21.47 -24.73
C GLY A 224 7.50 20.72 -25.14
N ALA A 225 7.93 20.91 -26.39
CA ALA A 225 9.06 20.17 -26.98
C ALA A 225 10.43 20.44 -26.32
N ASN A 226 10.59 21.57 -25.62
CA ASN A 226 11.80 21.96 -24.90
C ASN A 226 11.62 21.95 -23.37
N GLY A 227 10.55 21.32 -22.86
CA GLY A 227 10.24 21.28 -21.44
C GLY A 227 11.11 20.30 -20.65
N THR A 228 11.19 20.50 -19.34
CA THR A 228 11.84 19.57 -18.42
C THR A 228 11.22 18.18 -18.54
N PRO A 229 12.01 17.11 -18.73
CA PRO A 229 11.48 15.76 -18.84
C PRO A 229 10.75 15.37 -17.55
N ILE A 230 9.64 14.67 -17.68
CA ILE A 230 8.86 14.19 -16.53
C ILE A 230 9.25 12.75 -16.28
N LEU A 231 9.77 12.50 -15.08
CA LEU A 231 10.17 11.18 -14.67
C LEU A 231 8.98 10.43 -14.07
N VAL A 232 8.84 9.17 -14.44
CA VAL A 232 7.96 8.24 -13.75
C VAL A 232 8.81 7.31 -12.91
N GLN A 233 8.46 7.17 -11.64
CA GLN A 233 9.20 6.34 -10.70
C GLN A 233 8.27 5.33 -10.02
N PRO A 234 8.52 4.01 -10.15
CA PRO A 234 7.73 3.01 -9.45
C PRO A 234 8.10 2.96 -7.97
N LEU A 235 7.09 2.76 -7.12
CA LEU A 235 7.24 2.61 -5.68
C LEU A 235 6.47 1.37 -5.22
N SER A 236 7.13 0.53 -4.43
CA SER A 236 6.51 -0.57 -3.72
C SER A 236 6.41 -0.27 -2.23
N ILE A 237 5.22 -0.48 -1.67
CA ILE A 237 4.90 -0.37 -0.24
C ILE A 237 4.51 -1.75 0.26
N VAL A 238 5.26 -2.28 1.22
CA VAL A 238 4.97 -3.58 1.84
C VAL A 238 5.06 -3.47 3.35
N TYR A 239 3.96 -3.84 4.02
CA TYR A 239 3.95 -4.07 5.45
C TYR A 239 4.55 -5.45 5.72
N SER A 240 5.79 -5.48 6.20
CA SER A 240 6.63 -6.67 6.25
C SER A 240 6.52 -7.42 7.57
N SER A 241 6.25 -6.73 8.67
CA SER A 241 6.28 -7.35 10.01
C SER A 241 5.36 -6.64 11.02
N LEU A 242 4.96 -7.37 12.04
CA LEU A 242 4.17 -6.90 13.18
C LEU A 242 4.79 -7.45 14.46
N ASP A 243 5.04 -6.60 15.45
CA ASP A 243 5.76 -6.98 16.69
C ASP A 243 7.15 -7.62 16.40
N GLY A 244 7.79 -7.22 15.29
CA GLY A 244 9.06 -7.79 14.83
C GLY A 244 8.96 -9.19 14.19
N LEU A 245 7.75 -9.74 14.05
CA LEU A 245 7.51 -11.01 13.39
C LEU A 245 7.04 -10.78 11.94
N PRO A 246 7.56 -11.52 10.95
CA PRO A 246 7.14 -11.40 9.56
C PRO A 246 5.63 -11.61 9.38
N LEU A 247 4.98 -10.77 8.57
CA LEU A 247 3.57 -10.91 8.23
C LEU A 247 3.37 -11.93 7.11
N GLY A 248 2.66 -13.01 7.42
CA GLY A 248 2.21 -13.99 6.45
C GLY A 248 1.02 -13.49 5.62
N ARG A 249 0.57 -14.30 4.65
CA ARG A 249 -0.60 -13.96 3.82
C ARG A 249 -1.88 -13.74 4.63
N ALA A 250 -1.99 -14.51 5.71
CA ALA A 250 -3.03 -14.41 6.70
C ALA A 250 -3.01 -13.08 7.46
N ASP A 251 -1.83 -12.60 7.82
CA ASP A 251 -1.72 -11.50 8.76
C ASP A 251 -1.79 -10.12 8.07
N ARG A 252 -1.40 -10.01 6.79
CA ARG A 252 -1.37 -8.74 6.04
C ARG A 252 -2.71 -7.98 6.02
N PRO A 253 -3.88 -8.62 5.89
CA PRO A 253 -5.18 -7.96 6.04
C PRO A 253 -5.39 -7.22 7.38
N SER A 254 -4.62 -7.52 8.43
CA SER A 254 -4.75 -6.84 9.72
C SER A 254 -4.23 -5.40 9.73
N VAL A 255 -3.38 -5.04 8.76
CA VAL A 255 -2.83 -3.68 8.58
C VAL A 255 -3.36 -2.98 7.33
N ALA A 256 -3.94 -3.76 6.40
CA ALA A 256 -4.53 -3.27 5.17
C ALA A 256 -5.92 -2.67 5.42
N TRP A 257 -6.23 -1.57 4.71
CA TRP A 257 -7.52 -0.91 4.78
C TRP A 257 -8.19 -0.96 3.42
N TYR A 258 -9.05 -1.96 3.18
CA TYR A 258 -9.60 -2.27 1.86
C TYR A 258 -11.10 -2.57 1.91
N GLY A 259 -11.76 -2.55 0.73
CA GLY A 259 -13.21 -2.73 0.64
C GLY A 259 -13.97 -1.63 1.39
N ASP A 260 -14.99 -2.01 2.14
CA ASP A 260 -15.90 -1.09 2.83
C ASP A 260 -15.54 -0.87 4.31
N MET A 261 -14.29 -1.12 4.70
CA MET A 261 -13.84 -0.95 6.08
C MET A 261 -13.96 0.50 6.54
N SER A 262 -14.56 0.73 7.71
CA SER A 262 -14.57 2.07 8.31
C SER A 262 -13.21 2.42 8.89
N LEU A 263 -12.77 3.68 8.72
CA LEU A 263 -11.49 4.17 9.25
C LEU A 263 -11.41 3.97 10.78
N GLY A 264 -12.49 4.28 11.51
CA GLY A 264 -12.54 4.14 12.96
C GLY A 264 -12.36 2.70 13.43
N SER A 265 -13.08 1.73 12.84
CA SER A 265 -12.94 0.32 13.19
C SER A 265 -11.59 -0.28 12.81
N HIS A 266 -10.95 0.26 11.77
CA HIS A 266 -9.59 -0.14 11.40
C HIS A 266 -8.57 0.44 12.37
N LEU A 267 -8.71 1.72 12.74
CA LEU A 267 -7.84 2.38 13.71
C LEU A 267 -7.88 1.70 15.09
N THR A 268 -9.06 1.32 15.59
CA THR A 268 -9.16 0.61 16.88
C THR A 268 -8.41 -0.72 16.86
N ARG A 269 -8.48 -1.47 15.75
CA ARG A 269 -7.70 -2.70 15.55
C ARG A 269 -6.20 -2.44 15.48
N LEU A 270 -5.78 -1.40 14.75
CA LEU A 270 -4.37 -1.00 14.66
C LEU A 270 -3.78 -0.60 16.03
N LEU A 271 -4.57 0.06 16.88
CA LEU A 271 -4.15 0.41 18.24
C LEU A 271 -4.12 -0.80 19.18
N ALA A 272 -4.84 -1.87 18.87
CA ALA A 272 -4.84 -3.11 19.64
C ALA A 272 -3.67 -4.05 19.29
N ILE A 273 -3.01 -3.86 18.14
CA ILE A 273 -1.83 -4.64 17.74
C ILE A 273 -0.53 -3.91 18.10
N GLY A 274 0.62 -4.49 17.78
CA GLY A 274 1.94 -3.94 18.09
C GLY A 274 2.51 -2.97 17.05
N PRO A 275 3.82 -2.65 17.14
CA PRO A 275 4.56 -1.89 16.13
C PRO A 275 4.55 -2.59 14.76
N ILE A 276 4.46 -1.80 13.70
CA ILE A 276 4.31 -2.28 12.31
C ILE A 276 5.53 -1.85 11.51
N ASP A 277 6.14 -2.81 10.81
CA ASP A 277 7.26 -2.56 9.92
C ASP A 277 6.75 -2.37 8.50
N VAL A 278 7.10 -1.25 7.91
CA VAL A 278 6.79 -0.92 6.52
C VAL A 278 8.08 -0.70 5.75
N THR A 279 8.21 -1.38 4.64
CA THR A 279 9.31 -1.20 3.70
C THR A 279 8.80 -0.49 2.46
N LEU A 280 9.42 0.64 2.17
CA LEU A 280 9.27 1.38 0.93
C LEU A 280 10.43 1.03 0.02
N ARG A 281 10.16 0.71 -1.24
CA ARG A 281 11.20 0.55 -2.25
C ARG A 281 10.90 1.38 -3.47
N PHE A 282 11.75 2.35 -3.72
CA PHE A 282 11.76 3.13 -4.96
C PHE A 282 12.54 2.33 -6.02
N GLY A 283 11.92 2.13 -7.18
CA GLY A 283 12.60 1.62 -8.37
C GLY A 283 13.31 2.74 -9.13
N GLU A 284 13.95 2.39 -10.23
CA GLU A 284 14.69 3.36 -11.04
C GLU A 284 13.73 4.31 -11.76
N PRO A 285 13.96 5.63 -11.69
CA PRO A 285 13.16 6.58 -12.44
C PRO A 285 13.45 6.46 -13.94
N PHE A 286 12.43 6.63 -14.77
CA PHE A 286 12.59 6.63 -16.21
C PHE A 286 11.76 7.73 -16.87
N GLU A 287 12.25 8.23 -17.99
CA GLU A 287 11.49 9.11 -18.86
C GLU A 287 10.43 8.30 -19.62
N VAL A 288 9.25 8.88 -19.75
CA VAL A 288 8.20 8.29 -20.57
C VAL A 288 8.31 8.88 -21.97
N SER A 289 8.71 8.05 -22.93
CA SER A 289 8.56 8.39 -24.35
C SER A 289 7.08 8.38 -24.75
N HIS A 290 6.75 9.01 -25.88
CA HIS A 290 5.38 8.98 -26.40
C HIS A 290 4.91 7.52 -26.59
N GLY A 291 4.00 7.04 -25.72
CA GLY A 291 3.67 5.62 -25.67
C GLY A 291 2.27 5.30 -25.14
N ASP A 292 1.86 4.04 -25.31
CA ASP A 292 0.55 3.54 -24.87
C ASP A 292 0.48 3.48 -23.32
N ARG A 293 -0.48 4.24 -22.76
CA ARG A 293 -0.82 4.24 -21.33
C ARG A 293 -1.06 2.83 -20.76
N LYS A 294 -1.52 1.88 -21.58
CA LYS A 294 -1.72 0.48 -21.16
C LYS A 294 -0.37 -0.23 -20.96
N ALA A 295 0.58 -0.04 -21.87
CA ALA A 295 1.93 -0.57 -21.74
C ALA A 295 2.63 0.01 -20.51
N LEU A 296 2.49 1.32 -20.27
CA LEU A 296 3.02 1.97 -19.07
C LEU A 296 2.41 1.39 -17.78
N ALA A 297 1.08 1.21 -17.74
CA ALA A 297 0.40 0.61 -16.58
C ALA A 297 0.87 -0.83 -16.32
N LYS A 298 1.05 -1.61 -17.39
CA LYS A 298 1.54 -2.99 -17.30
C LYS A 298 2.96 -3.03 -16.76
N ARG A 299 3.89 -2.25 -17.36
CA ARG A 299 5.28 -2.14 -16.92
C ARG A 299 5.39 -1.77 -15.44
N LEU A 300 4.73 -0.69 -15.04
CA LEU A 300 4.75 -0.23 -13.64
C LEU A 300 4.14 -1.25 -12.69
N GLY A 301 3.02 -1.86 -13.08
CA GLY A 301 2.37 -2.89 -12.26
C GLY A 301 3.23 -4.15 -12.09
N GLU A 302 3.99 -4.55 -13.12
CA GLU A 302 4.93 -5.67 -13.06
C GLU A 302 6.14 -5.35 -12.20
N GLU A 303 6.74 -4.17 -12.35
CA GLU A 303 7.89 -3.73 -11.58
C GLU A 303 7.56 -3.58 -10.09
N VAL A 304 6.45 -2.89 -9.76
CA VAL A 304 5.98 -2.75 -8.38
C VAL A 304 5.63 -4.10 -7.74
N ARG A 305 5.05 -5.03 -8.52
CA ARG A 305 4.76 -6.39 -8.06
C ARG A 305 6.03 -7.19 -7.79
N SER A 306 7.02 -7.10 -8.68
CA SER A 306 8.33 -7.76 -8.49
C SER A 306 8.99 -7.24 -7.21
N MET A 307 9.09 -5.91 -7.07
CA MET A 307 9.62 -5.27 -5.86
C MET A 307 8.87 -5.68 -4.58
N ALA A 308 7.54 -5.75 -4.64
CA ALA A 308 6.72 -6.17 -3.50
C ALA A 308 6.99 -7.64 -3.12
N ALA A 309 7.11 -8.52 -4.11
CA ALA A 309 7.41 -9.93 -3.90
C ALA A 309 8.80 -10.13 -3.28
N GLU A 310 9.79 -9.33 -3.69
CA GLU A 310 11.13 -9.39 -3.09
C GLU A 310 11.13 -9.06 -1.60
N ILE A 311 10.42 -7.99 -1.24
CA ILE A 311 10.30 -7.57 0.15
C ILE A 311 9.52 -8.63 0.95
N ALA A 312 8.40 -9.11 0.40
CA ALA A 312 7.52 -10.07 1.07
C ALA A 312 8.17 -11.45 1.30
N ASN A 313 9.07 -11.87 0.42
CA ASN A 313 9.72 -13.19 0.48
C ASN A 313 11.14 -13.14 1.07
N GLY A 314 11.71 -11.94 1.28
CA GLY A 314 13.09 -11.78 1.75
C GLY A 314 14.15 -12.30 0.77
N ARG A 315 13.81 -12.49 -0.50
CA ARG A 315 14.68 -13.02 -1.56
C ARG A 315 14.54 -12.17 -2.83
N PRO A 316 15.61 -12.00 -3.63
CA PRO A 316 15.50 -11.39 -4.95
C PRO A 316 14.49 -12.17 -5.80
N HIS A 317 13.66 -11.46 -6.53
CA HIS A 317 12.73 -12.00 -7.51
C HIS A 317 13.50 -11.95 -8.84
N PRO A 318 13.32 -12.92 -9.76
CA PRO A 318 13.93 -12.80 -11.07
C PRO A 318 13.61 -11.42 -11.65
N ALA A 319 14.66 -10.69 -12.01
CA ALA A 319 14.55 -9.33 -12.54
C ALA A 319 13.57 -9.33 -13.70
N VAL A 320 12.71 -8.32 -13.77
CA VAL A 320 11.88 -8.12 -14.95
C VAL A 320 12.83 -7.73 -16.08
N VAL A 321 13.22 -8.70 -16.90
CA VAL A 321 13.98 -8.43 -18.13
C VAL A 321 13.03 -7.69 -19.04
N HIS A 322 13.17 -6.37 -19.11
CA HIS A 322 12.58 -5.60 -20.19
C HIS A 322 13.33 -6.02 -21.46
N SER A 323 12.69 -6.82 -22.32
CA SER A 323 13.23 -6.99 -23.66
C SER A 323 13.22 -5.61 -24.30
N ALA A 324 14.42 -5.09 -24.56
CA ALA A 324 14.60 -3.96 -25.45
C ALA A 324 14.34 -4.47 -26.87
N ASP A 325 13.08 -4.72 -27.21
CA ASP A 325 12.70 -5.10 -28.56
C ASP A 325 12.34 -3.83 -29.34
N ASN A 326 13.30 -3.46 -30.19
CA ASN A 326 13.25 -2.67 -31.44
C ASN A 326 11.96 -1.89 -31.77
#